data_AF-A0A2P2G1T3-F1
#
_entry.id   AF-A0A2P2G1T3-F1
#
_cell.length_a   1.000
_cell.length_b   1.000
_cell.length_c   1.000
_cell.angle_alpha   90.00
_cell.angle_beta   90.00
_cell.angle_gamma   90.00
#
_symmetry.space_group_name_H-M   'P 1'
#
loop_
_entity.id
_entity.type
_entity.pdbx_description
1 polymer ?
#
loop_
_entity_poly.entity_id
_entity_poly.type
_entity_poly.pdbx_seq_one_letter_code
_entity_poly.pdbx_strand_id
1 'polypeptide(L)'
;MSLIKLDAHYVERSCVGAVHLSIALNDGTTVVFPAPFLPLTASLAITPHFAPEGDSGLRIDFTHWSPMRYGLTDTARFPVALPSQELAMRVARAFDADPATTWTDPPEQMQAWLRSWTATNNAAPTT
;
A
#
# COMPACT_ATOMS: atom_id res chain seq x y z
N MET A 1 1.52 12.57 22.38
CA MET A 1 2.23 11.28 22.46
C MET A 1 1.76 10.45 21.28
N SER A 2 2.64 10.17 20.33
CA SER A 2 2.29 9.46 19.08
C SER A 2 2.83 8.05 19.21
N LEU A 3 1.97 7.05 19.16
CA LEU A 3 2.34 5.63 19.26
C LEU A 3 1.90 4.88 18.01
N ILE A 4 2.72 3.90 17.60
CA ILE A 4 2.37 2.94 16.57
C ILE A 4 1.78 1.73 17.28
N LYS A 5 0.49 1.47 17.05
CA LYS A 5 -0.16 0.22 17.43
C LYS A 5 -0.18 -0.68 16.20
N LEU A 6 0.45 -1.85 16.31
CA LEU A 6 0.44 -2.88 15.28
C LEU A 6 -0.67 -3.89 15.64
N ASP A 7 -1.79 -3.83 14.93
CA ASP A 7 -2.90 -4.78 15.08
C ASP A 7 -2.85 -5.81 13.94
N ALA A 8 -2.86 -7.10 14.30
CA ALA A 8 -2.93 -8.19 13.31
C ALA A 8 -4.39 -8.44 12.90
N HIS A 9 -4.64 -8.53 11.59
CA HIS A 9 -5.95 -8.86 11.03
C HIS A 9 -6.02 -10.33 10.62
N TYR A 10 -7.01 -11.06 11.13
CA TYR A 10 -7.24 -12.47 10.82
C TYR A 10 -8.43 -12.61 9.85
N VAL A 11 -8.26 -13.40 8.78
CA VAL A 11 -9.35 -13.82 7.88
C VAL A 11 -9.26 -15.33 7.63
N GLU A 12 -10.42 -15.98 7.56
CA GLU A 12 -10.63 -17.43 7.59
C GLU A 12 -9.88 -18.23 6.51
N ARG A 13 -9.17 -19.29 6.97
CA ARG A 13 -8.62 -20.46 6.26
C ARG A 13 -7.51 -20.30 5.20
N SER A 14 -7.03 -19.10 4.96
CA SER A 14 -5.68 -18.84 4.41
C SER A 14 -5.29 -17.41 4.75
N CYS A 15 -4.30 -17.23 5.64
CA CYS A 15 -4.07 -15.96 6.32
C CYS A 15 -2.83 -15.22 5.83
N VAL A 16 -2.99 -13.93 5.53
CA VAL A 16 -1.89 -12.97 5.64
C VAL A 16 -2.01 -12.33 7.02
N GLY A 17 -1.29 -12.89 8.00
CA GLY A 17 -1.27 -12.38 9.37
C GLY A 17 -0.47 -11.08 9.52
N ALA A 18 0.47 -10.85 8.62
CA ALA A 18 1.23 -9.60 8.49
C ALA A 18 1.88 -9.53 7.10
N VAL A 19 2.04 -8.32 6.57
CA VAL A 19 3.00 -8.05 5.49
C VAL A 19 4.33 -7.76 6.18
N HIS A 20 5.41 -8.39 5.76
CA HIS A 20 6.73 -8.16 6.36
C HIS A 20 7.60 -7.28 5.46
N LEU A 21 8.36 -6.38 6.09
CA LEU A 21 9.45 -5.63 5.46
C LEU A 21 10.74 -6.40 5.76
N SER A 22 11.52 -6.65 4.72
CA SER A 22 12.82 -7.32 4.83
C SER A 22 13.93 -6.35 4.42
N ILE A 23 14.93 -6.18 5.27
CA ILE A 23 16.14 -5.42 4.98
C ILE A 23 17.30 -6.42 4.92
N ALA A 24 17.95 -6.52 3.77
CA ALA A 24 19.21 -7.25 3.63
C ALA A 24 20.36 -6.33 4.03
N LEU A 25 21.19 -6.79 4.98
CA LEU A 25 22.41 -6.12 5.40
C LEU A 25 23.59 -6.61 4.55
N ASN A 26 24.65 -5.81 4.50
CA ASN A 26 25.84 -6.10 3.67
C ASN A 26 26.61 -7.37 4.09
N ASP A 27 26.32 -7.93 5.27
CA ASP A 27 26.88 -9.20 5.76
C ASP A 27 26.02 -10.43 5.38
N GLY A 28 24.92 -10.23 4.64
CA GLY A 28 23.97 -11.27 4.26
C GLY A 28 22.86 -11.52 5.28
N THR A 29 22.87 -10.84 6.44
CA THR A 29 21.80 -10.93 7.43
C THR A 29 20.53 -10.27 6.90
N THR A 30 19.36 -10.89 7.12
CA THR A 30 18.06 -10.28 6.82
C THR A 30 17.31 -9.94 8.10
N VAL A 31 16.96 -8.67 8.27
CA VAL A 31 16.09 -8.20 9.35
C VAL A 31 14.67 -8.14 8.83
N VAL A 32 13.74 -8.78 9.54
CA VAL A 32 12.32 -8.86 9.15
C VAL A 32 11.47 -8.22 10.24
N PHE A 33 10.57 -7.32 9.86
CA PHE A 33 9.60 -6.73 10.79
C PHE A 33 8.22 -6.54 10.14
N PRO A 34 7.14 -6.57 10.94
CA PRO A 34 5.80 -6.34 10.42
C PRO A 34 5.66 -4.92 9.86
N ALA A 35 5.10 -4.84 8.65
CA ALA A 35 4.72 -3.61 7.99
C ALA A 35 3.38 -3.13 8.56
N PRO A 36 3.28 -1.86 8.98
CA PRO A 36 1.98 -1.28 9.29
C PRO A 36 1.12 -1.24 8.02
N PHE A 37 -0.15 -1.60 8.12
CA PHE A 37 -1.14 -1.36 7.07
C PHE A 37 -2.51 -1.13 7.68
N LEU A 38 -3.37 -0.44 6.94
CA LEU A 38 -4.79 -0.26 7.27
C LEU A 38 -5.63 -1.11 6.30
N PRO A 39 -6.26 -2.19 6.76
CA PRO A 39 -7.12 -3.00 5.92
C PRO A 39 -8.41 -2.24 5.56
N LEU A 40 -8.81 -2.38 4.30
CA LEU A 40 -10.06 -1.88 3.75
C LEU A 40 -11.05 -3.03 3.52
N THR A 41 -10.56 -4.20 3.14
CA THR A 41 -11.33 -5.45 2.97
C THR A 41 -10.48 -6.66 3.40
N ALA A 42 -10.94 -7.88 3.13
CA ALA A 42 -10.18 -9.10 3.37
C ALA A 42 -8.87 -9.21 2.57
N SER A 43 -8.79 -8.51 1.43
CA SER A 43 -7.65 -8.60 0.49
C SER A 43 -7.11 -7.24 0.06
N LEU A 44 -7.63 -6.14 0.60
CA LEU A 44 -7.27 -4.78 0.17
C LEU A 44 -6.90 -3.94 1.39
N ALA A 45 -5.81 -3.19 1.29
CA ALA A 45 -5.31 -2.30 2.33
C ALA A 45 -4.69 -1.04 1.73
N ILE A 46 -4.37 -0.08 2.59
CA ILE A 46 -3.37 0.95 2.33
C ILE A 46 -2.20 0.79 3.29
N THR A 47 -1.01 1.13 2.83
CA THR A 47 0.22 1.07 3.62
C THR A 47 0.93 2.43 3.56
N PRO A 48 1.60 2.88 4.63
CA PRO A 48 2.48 4.03 4.52
C PRO A 48 3.61 3.74 3.52
N HIS A 49 4.21 4.81 3.01
CA HIS A 49 5.34 4.69 2.10
C HIS A 49 6.57 4.19 2.86
N PHE A 50 7.28 3.24 2.26
CA PHE A 50 8.52 2.70 2.80
C PHE A 50 9.66 3.02 1.86
N ALA A 51 10.75 3.57 2.38
CA ALA A 51 11.94 3.87 1.60
C ALA A 51 13.20 3.47 2.39
N PRO A 52 14.26 2.99 1.73
CA PRO A 52 15.57 2.85 2.37
C PRO A 52 16.03 4.19 2.96
N GLU A 53 16.66 4.13 4.12
CA GLU A 53 17.25 5.29 4.80
C GLU A 53 18.71 4.98 5.14
N GLY A 54 19.62 5.48 4.29
CA GLY A 54 21.04 5.11 4.36
C GLY A 54 21.28 3.63 4.04
N ASP A 55 22.35 3.08 4.61
CA ASP A 55 22.83 1.73 4.25
C ASP A 55 22.13 0.58 5.00
N SER A 56 21.41 0.89 6.08
CA SER A 56 20.79 -0.12 6.95
C SER A 56 19.46 0.29 7.59
N GLY A 57 18.93 1.47 7.23
CA GLY A 57 17.67 1.98 7.76
C GLY A 57 16.50 1.76 6.82
N LEU A 58 15.30 1.75 7.40
CA LEU A 58 14.05 1.91 6.67
C LEU A 58 13.29 3.09 7.25
N ARG A 59 12.94 4.04 6.39
CA ARG A 59 12.00 5.10 6.70
C ARG A 59 10.58 4.64 6.42
N ILE A 60 9.72 4.78 7.42
CA ILE A 60 8.27 4.65 7.28
C ILE A 60 7.68 6.07 7.26
N ASP A 61 7.19 6.50 6.11
CA ASP A 61 6.59 7.81 5.91
C ASP A 61 5.07 7.72 6.00
N PHE A 62 4.51 8.24 7.10
CA PHE A 62 3.07 8.29 7.35
C PHE A 62 2.36 9.47 6.68
N THR A 63 3.09 10.33 5.96
CA THR A 63 2.50 11.40 5.14
C THR A 63 2.14 10.93 3.74
N HIS A 64 2.69 9.79 3.30
CA HIS A 64 2.39 9.19 2.01
C HIS A 64 1.86 7.76 2.15
N TRP A 65 0.86 7.41 1.37
CA TRP A 65 0.13 6.14 1.48
C TRP A 65 -0.03 5.49 0.11
N SER A 66 0.20 4.18 0.03
CA SER A 66 0.03 3.42 -1.20
C SER A 66 -1.04 2.33 -1.01
N PRO A 67 -1.97 2.18 -1.98
CA PRO A 67 -2.84 1.01 -2.06
C PRO A 67 -2.05 -0.30 -2.18
N MET A 68 -2.59 -1.36 -1.60
CA MET A 68 -1.99 -2.70 -1.65
C MET A 68 -3.09 -3.76 -1.66
N ARG A 69 -2.94 -4.75 -2.56
CA ARG A 69 -3.72 -5.98 -2.53
C ARG A 69 -2.88 -7.11 -1.92
N TYR A 70 -3.48 -7.88 -1.04
CA TYR A 70 -2.84 -8.95 -0.28
C TYR A 70 -3.81 -10.13 -0.12
N GLY A 71 -3.33 -11.25 0.42
CA GLY A 71 -4.18 -12.44 0.66
C GLY A 71 -4.33 -13.36 -0.56
N LEU A 72 -3.66 -13.04 -1.67
CA LEU A 72 -3.43 -13.95 -2.79
C LEU A 72 -2.03 -14.57 -2.65
N THR A 73 -1.63 -15.44 -3.58
CA THR A 73 -0.30 -16.08 -3.61
C THR A 73 0.84 -15.07 -3.45
N ASP A 74 0.61 -13.81 -3.85
CA ASP A 74 1.53 -12.69 -3.72
C ASP A 74 0.86 -11.40 -3.22
N THR A 75 1.67 -10.45 -2.77
CA THR A 75 1.27 -9.06 -2.49
C THR A 75 1.53 -8.16 -3.69
N ALA A 76 0.54 -7.37 -4.08
CA ALA A 76 0.68 -6.37 -5.13
C ALA A 76 0.54 -4.96 -4.54
N ARG A 77 1.45 -4.05 -4.89
CA ARG A 77 1.45 -2.67 -4.39
C ARG A 77 1.22 -1.70 -5.54
N PHE A 78 0.52 -0.62 -5.23
CA PHE A 78 0.39 0.47 -6.17
C PHE A 78 1.74 1.16 -6.37
N PRO A 79 2.12 1.50 -7.61
CA PRO A 79 3.44 2.05 -7.92
C PRO A 79 3.60 3.52 -7.50
N VAL A 80 2.54 4.15 -6.97
CA VAL A 80 2.53 5.57 -6.61
C VAL A 80 2.09 5.73 -5.16
N ALA A 81 2.85 6.51 -4.40
CA ALA A 81 2.47 6.93 -3.06
C ALA A 81 1.64 8.22 -3.12
N LEU A 82 0.56 8.26 -2.38
CA LEU A 82 -0.46 9.32 -2.41
C LEU A 82 -0.36 10.19 -1.14
N PRO A 83 -0.61 11.50 -1.22
CA PRO A 83 -0.35 12.45 -0.13
C PRO A 83 -1.31 12.36 1.08
N SER A 84 -2.29 11.45 1.07
CA SER A 84 -3.19 11.27 2.21
C SER A 84 -3.78 9.86 2.27
N GLN A 85 -4.15 9.42 3.48
CA GLN A 85 -4.89 8.18 3.69
C GLN A 85 -6.21 8.19 2.91
N GLU A 86 -6.97 9.29 2.97
CA GLU A 86 -8.27 9.41 2.33
C GLU A 86 -8.18 9.19 0.81
N LEU A 87 -7.21 9.85 0.15
CA LEU A 87 -7.00 9.67 -1.27
C LEU A 87 -6.56 8.24 -1.59
N ALA A 88 -5.64 7.67 -0.80
CA ALA A 88 -5.24 6.28 -0.96
C ALA A 88 -6.39 5.29 -0.81
N MET A 89 -7.31 5.51 0.12
CA MET A 89 -8.51 4.68 0.29
C MET A 89 -9.44 4.77 -0.92
N ARG A 90 -9.69 5.99 -1.42
CA ARG A 90 -10.53 6.21 -2.61
C ARG A 90 -9.93 5.55 -3.84
N VAL A 91 -8.62 5.74 -4.06
CA VAL A 91 -7.88 5.13 -5.16
C VAL A 91 -7.89 3.61 -5.04
N ALA A 92 -7.59 3.06 -3.86
CA ALA A 92 -7.57 1.62 -3.63
C ALA A 92 -8.91 0.98 -4.00
N ARG A 93 -10.02 1.55 -3.52
CA ARG A 93 -11.37 1.04 -3.81
C ARG A 93 -11.75 1.19 -5.27
N ALA A 94 -11.43 2.34 -5.87
CA ALA A 94 -11.76 2.59 -7.27
C ALA A 94 -10.99 1.66 -8.21
N PHE A 95 -9.69 1.49 -7.99
CA PHE A 95 -8.86 0.57 -8.77
C PHE A 95 -9.33 -0.88 -8.60
N ASP A 96 -9.60 -1.31 -7.36
CA ASP A 96 -10.03 -2.69 -7.09
C ASP A 96 -11.40 -3.04 -7.70
N ALA A 97 -12.26 -2.03 -7.89
CA ALA A 97 -13.59 -2.19 -8.47
C ALA A 97 -13.64 -1.97 -9.98
N ASP A 98 -12.59 -1.44 -10.60
CA ASP A 98 -12.57 -1.13 -12.03
C ASP A 98 -12.23 -2.39 -12.85
N PRO A 99 -13.18 -2.93 -13.65
CA PRO A 99 -12.96 -4.14 -14.43
C PRO A 99 -11.93 -3.97 -15.54
N ALA A 100 -11.53 -2.74 -15.88
CA ALA A 100 -10.51 -2.46 -16.88
C ALA A 100 -9.08 -2.51 -16.31
N THR A 101 -8.91 -2.79 -15.01
CA THR A 101 -7.61 -2.82 -14.35
C THR A 101 -7.39 -4.10 -13.56
N THR A 102 -6.13 -4.47 -13.36
CA THR A 102 -5.71 -5.54 -12.46
C THR A 102 -4.47 -5.14 -11.67
N TRP A 103 -4.31 -5.72 -10.48
CA TRP A 103 -3.15 -5.51 -9.62
C TRP A 103 -1.85 -6.11 -10.16
N THR A 104 -1.93 -6.85 -11.28
CA THR A 104 -0.79 -7.36 -12.04
C THR A 104 -0.46 -6.49 -13.26
N ASP A 105 -1.19 -5.38 -13.47
CA ASP A 105 -0.92 -4.47 -14.58
C ASP A 105 0.50 -3.88 -14.46
N PRO A 106 1.17 -3.61 -15.59
CA PRO A 106 2.43 -2.89 -15.57
C PRO A 106 2.31 -1.54 -14.85
N PRO A 107 3.36 -1.09 -14.12
CA PRO A 107 3.32 0.17 -13.39
C PRO A 107 2.87 1.38 -14.22
N GLU A 108 3.25 1.41 -15.50
CA GLU A 108 2.89 2.48 -16.44
C GLU A 108 1.38 2.54 -16.69
N GLN A 109 0.72 1.38 -16.79
CA GLN A 109 -0.73 1.28 -16.99
C GLN A 109 -1.47 1.70 -15.72
N MET A 110 -1.04 1.24 -14.55
CA MET A 110 -1.60 1.67 -13.27
C MET A 110 -1.46 3.20 -13.07
N GLN A 111 -0.32 3.77 -13.46
CA GLN A 111 -0.11 5.23 -13.44
C GLN A 111 -0.99 5.96 -14.44
N ALA A 112 -1.18 5.42 -15.65
CA ALA A 112 -2.06 6.01 -16.65
C ALA A 112 -3.51 6.03 -16.17
N TRP A 113 -3.98 4.92 -15.59
CA TRP A 113 -5.28 4.86 -14.95
C TRP A 113 -5.39 5.87 -13.81
N LEU A 114 -4.39 5.97 -12.93
CA LEU A 114 -4.42 6.91 -11.81
C LEU A 114 -4.56 8.35 -12.32
N ARG A 115 -3.77 8.74 -13.33
CA ARG A 115 -3.87 10.08 -13.94
C ARG A 115 -5.28 10.35 -14.48
N SER A 116 -5.87 9.39 -15.20
CA SER A 116 -7.23 9.51 -15.75
C SER A 116 -8.29 9.62 -14.64
N TRP A 117 -8.22 8.75 -13.64
CA TRP A 117 -9.13 8.75 -12.49
C TRP A 117 -9.03 10.06 -11.72
N THR A 118 -7.82 10.56 -11.46
CA THR A 118 -7.58 11.79 -10.71
C THR A 118 -8.10 13.02 -11.47
N ALA A 119 -7.92 13.08 -12.79
CA ALA A 119 -8.47 14.17 -13.61
C ALA A 119 -10.01 14.27 -13.50
N THR A 120 -10.68 13.14 -13.29
CA THR A 120 -12.15 13.07 -13.19
C THR A 120 -12.65 13.26 -11.75
N ASN A 121 -11.89 12.80 -10.75
CA ASN A 121 -12.37 12.63 -9.38
C ASN A 121 -11.71 13.56 -8.35
N ASN A 122 -10.73 14.38 -8.77
CA ASN A 122 -9.99 15.29 -7.90
C ASN A 122 -10.22 16.77 -8.26
N ALA A 123 -11.25 17.07 -9.06
CA ALA A 123 -11.79 18.42 -9.13
C ALA A 123 -12.27 18.82 -7.74
N ALA A 124 -11.80 19.95 -7.22
CA ALA A 124 -12.24 20.48 -5.93
C ALA A 124 -13.76 20.52 -5.87
N PRO A 125 -14.39 20.24 -4.70
CA PRO A 125 -15.83 20.47 -4.56
C PRO A 125 -16.09 21.95 -4.91
N THR A 126 -16.88 22.19 -5.95
CA THR A 126 -17.49 23.50 -6.19
C THR A 126 -18.35 23.81 -4.97
N THR A 127 -17.80 24.63 -4.07
CA THR A 127 -18.56 25.38 -3.07
C THR A 127 -19.53 26.32 -3.75
#